data_AF-A0AAD7U278-F1
#
_entry.id   AF-A0AAD7U278-F1
#
_cell.length_a   1.000
_cell.length_b   1.000
_cell.length_c   1.000
_cell.angle_alpha   90.00
_cell.angle_beta   90.00
_cell.angle_gamma   90.00
#
_symmetry.space_group_name_H-M   'P 1'
#
loop_
_entity.id
_entity.type
_entity.pdbx_description
1 polymer ?
#
loop_
_entity_poly.entity_id
_entity_poly.type
_entity_poly.pdbx_seq_one_letter_code
_entity_poly.pdbx_strand_id
1 'polypeptide(L)'
;MSNYDSLHRQCRTLESLFDTKLTAYARLASSITRNHDDVEASGSTERWHDLEVEVDELLEKLQEINDQLSALAEDTENPPSQSMLRAIQRHREVYLDYARELRRTKGNVKTALDQANLLSGVRNDIDAYKSSAADSLLAERGHIDNSHRMTDDMLAQAYETRAEFARQRTTISGINARMQGVLSKPHSSSFPTAQQLLTDRPHN
;
A
#
# COMPACT_ATOMS: atom_id res chain seq x y z
N MET A 1 -33.12 52.69 -24.97
CA MET A 1 -33.21 51.49 -25.84
C MET A 1 -31.85 50.84 -26.09
N SER A 2 -30.83 51.55 -26.59
CA SER A 2 -29.50 50.97 -26.84
C SER A 2 -28.82 50.30 -25.63
N ASN A 3 -29.06 50.80 -24.40
CA ASN A 3 -28.48 50.21 -23.19
C ASN A 3 -29.05 48.82 -22.88
N TYR A 4 -30.39 48.69 -22.89
CA TYR A 4 -31.07 47.41 -22.69
C TYR A 4 -30.62 46.36 -23.71
N ASP A 5 -30.58 46.72 -25.00
CA ASP A 5 -30.20 45.77 -26.05
C ASP A 5 -28.76 45.27 -25.88
N SER A 6 -27.86 46.11 -25.37
CA SER A 6 -26.48 45.72 -25.07
C SER A 6 -26.39 44.76 -23.88
N LEU A 7 -27.08 45.06 -22.77
CA LEU A 7 -27.12 44.21 -21.58
C LEU A 7 -27.80 42.87 -21.86
N HIS A 8 -28.90 42.89 -22.61
CA HIS A 8 -29.61 41.67 -22.99
C HIS A 8 -28.75 40.74 -23.84
N ARG A 9 -27.98 41.28 -24.80
CA ARG A 9 -27.02 40.48 -25.58
C ARG A 9 -25.90 39.93 -24.71
N GLN A 10 -25.32 40.78 -23.86
CA GLN A 10 -24.25 40.40 -22.95
C GLN A 10 -24.69 39.29 -21.99
N CYS A 11 -25.89 39.39 -21.43
CA CYS A 11 -26.48 38.38 -20.56
C CYS A 11 -26.55 37.02 -21.27
N ARG A 12 -27.08 36.97 -22.49
CA ARG A 12 -27.18 35.70 -23.26
C ARG A 12 -25.81 35.09 -23.58
N THR A 13 -24.82 35.92 -23.87
CA THR A 13 -23.43 35.46 -24.08
C THR A 13 -22.84 34.87 -22.80
N LEU A 14 -23.03 35.54 -21.66
CA LEU A 14 -22.57 35.05 -20.36
C LEU A 14 -23.29 33.77 -19.94
N GLU A 15 -24.60 33.67 -20.13
CA GLU A 15 -25.38 32.44 -19.88
C GLU A 15 -24.82 31.26 -20.68
N SER A 16 -24.58 31.44 -21.98
CA SER A 16 -24.03 30.38 -22.83
C SER A 16 -22.62 29.96 -22.42
N LEU A 17 -21.78 30.92 -22.03
CA LEU A 17 -20.42 30.65 -21.58
C LEU A 17 -20.42 29.92 -20.23
N PHE A 18 -21.25 30.40 -19.30
CA PHE A 18 -21.44 29.79 -17.98
C PHE A 18 -21.91 28.34 -18.10
N ASP A 19 -22.93 28.05 -18.90
CA ASP A 19 -23.45 26.70 -19.11
C ASP A 19 -22.38 25.73 -19.64
N THR A 20 -21.57 26.20 -20.59
CA THR A 20 -20.46 25.42 -21.16
C THR A 20 -19.42 25.09 -20.09
N LYS A 21 -19.03 26.09 -19.29
CA LYS A 21 -18.01 25.94 -18.24
C LYS A 21 -18.50 25.12 -17.06
N LEU A 22 -19.75 25.31 -16.65
CA LEU A 22 -20.40 24.52 -15.61
C LEU A 22 -20.49 23.04 -16.03
N THR A 23 -20.82 22.76 -17.30
CA THR A 23 -20.82 21.38 -17.82
C THR A 23 -19.42 20.77 -17.81
N ALA A 24 -18.39 21.52 -18.20
CA ALA A 24 -17.00 21.07 -18.14
C ALA A 24 -16.57 20.76 -16.69
N TYR A 25 -16.91 21.65 -15.75
CA TYR A 25 -16.65 21.49 -14.33
C TYR A 25 -17.33 20.25 -13.74
N ALA A 26 -18.62 20.04 -14.05
CA ALA A 26 -19.38 18.85 -13.62
C ALA A 26 -18.84 17.53 -14.21
N ARG A 27 -18.36 17.56 -15.47
CA ARG A 27 -17.71 16.40 -16.10
C ARG A 27 -16.39 16.06 -15.41
N LEU A 28 -15.60 17.06 -15.05
CA LEU A 28 -14.32 16.85 -14.40
C LEU A 28 -14.50 16.26 -13.00
N ALA A 29 -15.53 16.69 -12.27
CA ALA A 29 -15.96 16.06 -11.01
C ALA A 29 -16.30 14.56 -11.19
N SER A 30 -16.98 14.23 -12.29
CA SER A 30 -17.32 12.85 -12.63
C SER A 30 -16.11 12.02 -13.07
N SER A 31 -15.05 12.64 -13.60
CA SER A 31 -13.81 11.92 -13.91
C SER A 31 -12.97 11.62 -12.67
N ILE A 32 -12.97 12.48 -11.65
CA ILE A 32 -12.25 12.26 -10.39
C ILE A 32 -12.76 10.99 -9.70
N THR A 33 -14.09 10.79 -9.67
CA THR A 33 -14.68 9.59 -9.07
C THR A 33 -14.40 8.30 -9.85
N ARG A 34 -14.21 8.40 -11.17
CA ARG A 34 -14.01 7.24 -12.06
C ARG A 34 -12.54 6.85 -12.20
N ASN A 35 -11.65 7.83 -12.33
CA ASN A 35 -10.23 7.64 -12.59
C ASN A 35 -9.42 8.04 -11.35
N HIS A 36 -9.54 7.22 -10.30
CA HIS A 36 -8.86 7.44 -9.03
C HIS A 36 -7.32 7.37 -9.15
N ASP A 37 -6.79 6.68 -10.16
CA ASP A 37 -5.36 6.41 -10.31
C ASP A 37 -4.54 7.62 -10.80
N ASP A 38 -5.19 8.69 -11.28
CA ASP A 38 -4.52 9.77 -12.03
C ASP A 38 -4.70 11.16 -11.39
N VAL A 39 -5.38 11.24 -10.23
CA VAL A 39 -5.74 12.53 -9.61
C VAL A 39 -4.52 13.30 -9.07
N GLU A 40 -3.50 12.60 -8.57
CA GLU A 40 -2.25 13.22 -8.11
C GLU A 40 -1.19 13.36 -9.21
N ALA A 41 -1.22 12.52 -10.25
CA ALA A 41 -0.18 12.50 -11.29
C ALA A 41 -0.40 13.53 -12.42
N SER A 42 -1.61 14.07 -12.57
CA SER A 42 -2.02 14.79 -13.80
C SER A 42 -2.28 16.30 -13.64
N GLY A 43 -2.04 16.89 -12.46
CA GLY A 43 -2.38 18.30 -12.21
C GLY A 43 -3.90 18.59 -12.29
N SER A 44 -4.72 17.54 -12.19
CA SER A 44 -6.18 17.63 -12.30
C SER A 44 -6.83 18.42 -11.16
N THR A 45 -6.20 18.46 -9.99
CA THR A 45 -6.68 19.24 -8.83
C THR A 45 -6.53 20.74 -9.06
N GLU A 46 -5.41 21.18 -9.64
CA GLU A 46 -5.17 22.58 -10.00
C GLU A 46 -6.15 23.02 -11.10
N ARG A 47 -6.31 22.19 -12.15
CA ARG A 47 -7.31 22.40 -13.21
C ARG A 47 -8.75 22.44 -12.71
N TRP A 48 -9.06 21.68 -11.67
CA TRP A 48 -10.37 21.70 -11.05
C TRP A 48 -10.64 23.03 -10.34
N HIS A 49 -9.67 23.49 -9.56
CA HIS A 49 -9.78 24.74 -8.83
C HIS A 49 -9.88 25.94 -9.78
N ASP A 50 -9.07 25.94 -10.86
CA ASP A 50 -9.14 26.97 -11.90
C ASP A 50 -10.52 27.06 -12.54
N LEU A 51 -11.13 25.92 -12.87
CA LEU A 51 -12.50 25.87 -13.40
C LEU A 51 -13.55 26.30 -12.37
N GLU A 52 -13.35 25.98 -11.08
CA GLU A 52 -14.25 26.43 -10.02
C GLU A 52 -14.25 27.96 -9.94
N VAL A 53 -13.07 28.57 -9.91
CA VAL A 53 -12.89 30.02 -9.87
C VAL A 53 -13.48 30.67 -11.13
N GLU A 54 -13.22 30.12 -12.31
CA GLU A 54 -13.76 30.65 -13.56
C GLU A 54 -15.30 30.64 -13.59
N VAL A 55 -15.92 29.57 -13.09
CA VAL A 55 -17.39 29.47 -13.04
C VAL A 55 -17.99 30.41 -11.98
N ASP A 56 -17.32 30.62 -10.85
CA ASP A 56 -17.73 31.62 -9.86
C ASP A 56 -17.68 33.05 -10.42
N GLU A 57 -16.58 33.43 -11.07
CA GLU A 57 -16.44 34.74 -11.68
C GLU A 57 -17.50 35.00 -12.78
N LEU A 58 -17.82 33.96 -13.56
CA LEU A 58 -18.87 34.05 -14.58
C LEU A 58 -20.26 34.22 -13.95
N LEU A 59 -20.53 33.53 -12.83
CA LEU A 59 -21.78 33.68 -12.11
C LEU A 59 -21.92 35.09 -11.50
N GLU A 60 -20.84 35.62 -10.92
CA GLU A 60 -20.80 36.98 -10.38
C GLU A 60 -21.07 38.02 -11.46
N LYS A 61 -20.38 37.94 -12.60
CA LYS A 61 -20.64 38.82 -13.77
C LYS A 61 -22.09 38.69 -14.26
N LEU A 62 -22.65 37.49 -14.26
CA LEU A 62 -24.05 37.27 -14.67
C LEU A 62 -25.03 37.89 -13.66
N GLN A 63 -24.69 37.88 -12.37
CA GLN A 63 -25.45 38.57 -11.33
C GLN A 63 -25.45 40.09 -11.56
N GLU A 64 -24.28 40.68 -11.79
CA GLU A 64 -24.14 42.13 -12.03
C GLU A 64 -25.01 42.59 -13.22
N ILE A 65 -25.01 41.83 -14.32
CA ILE A 65 -25.85 42.14 -15.48
C ILE A 65 -27.34 41.96 -15.18
N ASN A 66 -27.71 40.95 -14.39
CA ASN A 66 -29.10 40.77 -13.94
C ASN A 66 -29.56 41.93 -13.04
N ASP A 67 -28.70 42.44 -12.17
CA ASP A 67 -28.98 43.58 -11.30
C ASP A 67 -29.17 44.87 -12.13
N GLN A 68 -28.32 45.08 -13.14
CA GLN A 68 -28.45 46.20 -14.08
C GLN A 68 -29.74 46.11 -14.92
N LEU A 69 -30.09 44.91 -15.40
CA LEU A 69 -31.34 44.66 -16.11
C LEU A 69 -32.56 44.87 -15.19
N SER A 70 -32.47 44.47 -13.93
CA SER A 70 -33.53 44.68 -12.93
C SER A 70 -33.72 46.17 -12.61
N ALA A 71 -32.64 46.94 -12.49
CA ALA A 71 -32.72 48.39 -12.32
C ALA A 71 -33.40 49.07 -13.51
N LEU A 72 -33.16 48.60 -14.74
CA LEU A 72 -33.89 49.08 -15.93
C LEU A 72 -35.37 48.69 -15.93
N ALA A 73 -35.75 47.59 -15.27
CA ALA A 73 -37.15 47.19 -15.12
C ALA A 73 -37.94 48.13 -14.20
N GLU A 74 -37.26 48.75 -13.24
CA GLU A 74 -37.83 49.65 -12.24
C GLU A 74 -37.79 51.14 -12.66
N ASP A 75 -37.15 51.45 -13.79
CA ASP A 75 -37.07 52.81 -14.33
C ASP A 75 -38.47 53.35 -14.68
N THR A 76 -38.89 54.39 -13.96
CA THR A 76 -40.19 55.05 -14.11
C THR A 76 -40.17 56.13 -15.20
N GLU A 77 -39.00 56.67 -15.56
CA GLU A 77 -38.88 57.74 -16.56
C GLU A 77 -38.97 57.18 -17.99
N ASN A 78 -38.42 55.98 -18.22
CA ASN A 78 -38.50 55.29 -19.50
C ASN A 78 -38.97 53.83 -19.30
N PRO A 79 -40.27 53.61 -19.05
CA PRO A 79 -40.78 52.30 -18.71
C PRO A 79 -40.53 51.29 -19.84
N PRO A 80 -39.94 50.13 -19.53
CA PRO A 80 -39.70 49.10 -20.54
C PRO A 80 -41.01 48.48 -21.04
N SER A 81 -40.97 48.00 -22.28
CA SER A 81 -42.08 47.26 -22.88
C SER A 81 -42.33 45.95 -22.12
N GLN A 82 -43.56 45.45 -22.22
CA GLN A 82 -43.96 44.17 -21.61
C GLN A 82 -43.09 42.99 -22.06
N SER A 83 -42.58 42.99 -23.29
CA SER A 83 -41.66 41.96 -23.75
C SER A 83 -40.30 42.04 -23.07
N MET A 84 -39.78 43.25 -22.84
CA MET A 84 -38.51 43.46 -22.12
C MET A 84 -38.63 43.02 -20.65
N LEU A 85 -39.71 43.40 -19.97
CA LEU A 85 -39.97 42.97 -18.59
C LEU A 85 -40.01 41.43 -18.44
N ARG A 86 -40.66 40.74 -19.38
CA ARG A 86 -40.68 39.26 -19.39
C ARG A 86 -39.30 38.65 -19.61
N ALA A 87 -38.49 39.26 -20.49
CA ALA A 87 -37.13 38.80 -20.74
C ALA A 87 -36.24 38.98 -19.50
N ILE A 88 -36.33 40.13 -18.83
CA ILE A 88 -35.60 40.41 -17.58
C ILE A 88 -35.99 39.41 -16.50
N GLN A 89 -37.29 39.18 -16.31
CA GLN A 89 -37.79 38.16 -15.37
C GLN A 89 -37.23 36.77 -15.68
N ARG A 90 -37.17 36.40 -16.98
CA ARG A 90 -36.62 35.11 -17.39
C ARG A 90 -35.12 34.99 -17.10
N HIS A 91 -34.34 36.03 -17.35
CA HIS A 91 -32.91 36.04 -17.01
C HIS A 91 -32.68 35.84 -15.51
N ARG A 92 -33.51 36.46 -14.67
CA ARG A 92 -33.45 36.29 -13.22
C ARG A 92 -33.75 34.86 -12.79
N GLU A 93 -34.77 34.22 -13.38
CA GLU A 93 -35.07 32.80 -13.12
C GLU A 93 -33.90 31.89 -13.51
N VAL A 94 -33.36 32.09 -14.71
CA VAL A 94 -32.23 31.31 -15.23
C VAL A 94 -30.98 31.49 -14.35
N TYR A 95 -30.69 32.71 -13.91
CA TYR A 95 -29.62 32.98 -12.96
C TYR A 95 -29.78 32.21 -11.64
N LEU A 96 -30.98 32.21 -11.06
CA LEU A 96 -31.25 31.48 -9.82
C LEU A 96 -31.12 29.96 -10.00
N ASP A 97 -31.50 29.43 -11.16
CA ASP A 97 -31.29 28.03 -11.52
C ASP A 97 -29.79 27.70 -11.60
N TYR A 98 -29.01 28.55 -12.27
CA TYR A 98 -27.57 28.41 -12.39
C TYR A 98 -26.84 28.49 -11.05
N ALA A 99 -27.21 29.43 -10.18
CA ALA A 99 -26.62 29.55 -8.84
C ALA A 99 -26.89 28.29 -7.99
N ARG A 100 -28.11 27.73 -8.07
CA ARG A 100 -28.46 26.47 -7.39
C ARG A 100 -27.69 25.29 -7.96
N GLU A 101 -27.58 25.20 -9.27
CA GLU A 101 -26.86 24.11 -9.93
C GLU A 101 -25.37 24.16 -9.59
N LEU A 102 -24.72 25.33 -9.66
CA LEU A 102 -23.31 25.48 -9.28
C LEU A 102 -23.07 25.03 -7.84
N ARG A 103 -23.92 25.45 -6.90
CA ARG A 103 -23.81 25.02 -5.50
C ARG A 103 -23.91 23.50 -5.36
N ARG A 104 -24.83 22.86 -6.10
CA ARG A 104 -24.97 21.41 -6.15
C ARG A 104 -23.72 20.75 -6.73
N THR A 105 -23.22 21.24 -7.86
CA THR A 105 -22.02 20.71 -8.51
C THR A 105 -20.81 20.80 -7.58
N LYS A 106 -20.58 21.94 -6.93
CA LYS A 106 -19.51 22.12 -5.93
C LYS A 106 -19.59 21.12 -4.79
N GLY A 107 -20.78 20.88 -4.23
CA GLY A 107 -20.99 19.87 -3.21
C GLY A 107 -20.65 18.45 -3.69
N ASN A 108 -21.05 18.12 -4.92
CA ASN A 108 -20.71 16.84 -5.53
C ASN A 108 -19.20 16.68 -5.73
N VAL A 109 -18.50 17.74 -6.18
CA VAL A 109 -17.06 17.63 -6.38
C VAL A 109 -16.31 17.52 -5.07
N LYS A 110 -16.68 18.30 -4.06
CA LYS A 110 -16.08 18.17 -2.73
C LYS A 110 -16.21 16.75 -2.20
N THR A 111 -17.40 16.16 -2.33
CA THR A 111 -17.64 14.76 -1.93
C THR A 111 -16.76 13.79 -2.72
N ALA A 112 -16.58 14.02 -4.02
CA ALA A 112 -15.70 13.20 -4.87
C ALA A 112 -14.22 13.30 -4.45
N LEU A 113 -13.74 14.52 -4.15
CA LEU A 113 -12.38 14.76 -3.68
C LEU A 113 -12.14 14.11 -2.31
N ASP A 114 -13.10 14.28 -1.38
CA ASP A 114 -13.03 13.65 -0.06
C ASP A 114 -12.97 12.12 -0.17
N GLN A 115 -13.77 11.53 -1.06
CA GLN A 115 -13.73 10.08 -1.35
C GLN A 115 -12.39 9.64 -1.95
N ALA A 116 -11.84 10.40 -2.90
CA ALA A 116 -10.55 10.09 -3.51
C ALA A 116 -9.40 10.15 -2.48
N ASN A 117 -9.42 11.15 -1.59
CA ASN A 117 -8.42 11.28 -0.54
C ASN A 117 -8.48 10.11 0.46
N LEU A 118 -9.68 9.70 0.87
CA LEU A 118 -9.88 8.55 1.77
C LEU A 118 -9.41 7.23 1.15
N LEU A 119 -9.74 6.99 -0.12
CA LEU A 119 -9.36 5.76 -0.83
C LEU A 119 -7.86 5.70 -1.15
N SER A 120 -7.21 6.84 -1.40
CA SER A 120 -5.76 6.94 -1.51
C SER A 120 -5.06 6.46 -0.22
N GLY A 121 -5.52 6.94 0.94
CA GLY A 121 -5.01 6.49 2.24
C GLY A 121 -5.16 4.98 2.46
N VAL A 122 -6.35 4.44 2.21
CA VAL A 122 -6.62 2.99 2.36
C VAL A 122 -5.76 2.15 1.41
N ARG A 123 -5.51 2.60 0.18
CA ARG A 123 -4.63 1.89 -0.75
C ARG A 123 -3.19 1.86 -0.28
N ASN A 124 -2.67 3.00 0.19
CA ASN A 124 -1.32 3.06 0.76
C ASN A 124 -1.18 2.10 1.96
N ASP A 125 -2.18 2.03 2.83
CA ASP A 125 -2.21 1.10 3.96
C ASP A 125 -2.24 -0.37 3.50
N ILE A 126 -3.05 -0.69 2.47
CA ILE A 126 -3.14 -2.02 1.88
C ILE A 126 -1.81 -2.44 1.26
N ASP A 127 -1.16 -1.54 0.53
CA ASP A 127 0.11 -1.85 -0.15
C ASP A 127 1.25 -1.98 0.87
N ALA A 128 1.28 -1.15 1.91
CA ALA A 128 2.19 -1.31 3.04
C ALA A 128 1.97 -2.65 3.76
N TYR A 129 0.72 -3.04 4.00
CA TYR A 129 0.38 -4.32 4.63
C TYR A 129 0.80 -5.50 3.74
N LYS A 130 0.53 -5.45 2.43
CA LYS A 130 0.94 -6.51 1.49
C LYS A 130 2.46 -6.66 1.43
N SER A 131 3.21 -5.55 1.42
CA SER A 131 4.67 -5.58 1.44
C SER A 131 5.18 -6.23 2.73
N SER A 132 4.66 -5.79 3.89
CA SER A 132 5.03 -6.35 5.20
C SER A 132 4.69 -7.83 5.33
N ALA A 133 3.53 -8.25 4.81
CA ALA A 133 3.12 -9.65 4.78
C ALA A 133 4.05 -10.48 3.87
N ALA A 134 4.41 -9.96 2.69
CA ALA A 134 5.37 -10.61 1.80
C ALA A 134 6.75 -10.77 2.46
N ASP A 135 7.25 -9.71 3.12
CA ASP A 135 8.53 -9.75 3.84
C ASP A 135 8.49 -10.74 5.01
N SER A 136 7.38 -10.81 5.74
CA SER A 136 7.18 -11.77 6.83
C SER A 136 7.22 -13.22 6.32
N LEU A 137 6.56 -13.50 5.20
CA LEU A 137 6.57 -14.82 4.57
C LEU A 137 7.97 -15.20 4.03
N LEU A 138 8.72 -14.23 3.50
CA LEU A 138 10.10 -14.45 3.07
C LEU A 138 11.03 -14.73 4.26
N ALA A 139 10.86 -14.01 5.37
CA ALA A 139 11.60 -14.25 6.60
C ALA A 139 11.28 -15.64 7.17
N GLU A 140 10.00 -16.04 7.21
CA GLU A 140 9.57 -17.37 7.65
C GLU A 140 10.19 -18.48 6.80
N ARG A 141 10.25 -18.30 5.47
CA ARG A 141 10.94 -19.24 4.58
C ARG A 141 12.43 -19.38 4.94
N GLY A 142 13.12 -18.28 5.22
CA GLY A 142 14.52 -18.31 5.67
C GLY A 142 14.71 -19.07 6.99
N HIS A 143 13.76 -18.92 7.93
CA HIS A 143 13.77 -19.67 9.19
C HIS A 143 13.55 -21.17 8.97
N ILE A 144 12.63 -21.55 8.07
CA ILE A 144 12.38 -22.95 7.70
C ILE A 144 13.64 -23.57 7.08
N ASP A 145 14.28 -22.89 6.13
CA ASP A 145 15.51 -23.38 5.48
C ASP A 145 16.66 -23.56 6.51
N ASN A 146 16.79 -22.64 7.47
CA ASN A 146 17.77 -22.77 8.55
C ASN A 146 17.44 -23.95 9.49
N SER A 147 16.17 -24.14 9.83
CA SER A 147 15.70 -25.27 10.65
C SER A 147 15.96 -26.62 9.97
N HIS A 148 15.76 -26.70 8.66
CA HIS A 148 16.09 -27.90 7.86
C HIS A 148 17.58 -28.23 7.92
N ARG A 149 18.46 -27.25 7.70
CA ARG A 149 19.91 -27.47 7.80
C ARG A 149 20.34 -27.91 9.20
N MET A 150 19.80 -27.27 10.24
CA MET A 150 20.07 -27.67 11.62
C MET A 150 19.63 -29.12 11.90
N THR A 151 18.48 -29.53 11.34
CA THR A 151 17.98 -30.90 11.47
C THR A 151 18.89 -31.89 10.74
N ASP A 152 19.39 -31.54 9.55
CA ASP A 152 20.35 -32.35 8.80
C ASP A 152 21.68 -32.51 9.54
N ASP A 153 22.18 -31.45 10.17
CA ASP A 153 23.39 -31.49 11.01
C ASP A 153 23.19 -32.37 12.25
N MET A 154 22.03 -32.26 12.92
CA MET A 154 21.67 -33.14 14.03
C MET A 154 21.56 -34.61 13.60
N LEU A 155 20.99 -34.88 12.42
CA LEU A 155 20.93 -36.23 11.85
C LEU A 155 22.33 -36.76 11.54
N ALA A 156 23.20 -35.95 10.93
CA ALA A 156 24.58 -36.32 10.65
C ALA A 156 25.35 -36.65 11.94
N GLN A 157 25.20 -35.83 12.98
CA GLN A 157 25.78 -36.09 14.30
C GLN A 157 25.22 -37.37 14.94
N ALA A 158 23.91 -37.62 14.80
CA ALA A 158 23.28 -38.86 15.27
C ALA A 158 23.82 -40.10 14.54
N TYR A 159 24.09 -40.01 13.23
CA TYR A 159 24.71 -41.09 12.48
C TYR A 159 26.16 -41.35 12.91
N GLU A 160 26.94 -40.29 13.13
CA GLU A 160 28.33 -40.41 13.59
C GLU A 160 28.40 -41.02 14.99
N THR A 161 27.55 -40.57 15.92
CA THR A 161 27.48 -41.14 17.28
C THR A 161 27.04 -42.62 17.25
N ARG A 162 26.12 -43.01 16.36
CA ARG A 162 25.77 -44.43 16.15
C ARG A 162 26.95 -45.24 15.63
N ALA A 163 27.70 -44.70 14.67
CA ALA A 163 28.90 -45.35 14.14
C ALA A 163 29.98 -45.51 15.22
N GLU A 164 30.15 -44.49 16.06
CA GLU A 164 31.06 -44.52 17.20
C GLU A 164 30.67 -45.59 18.22
N PHE A 165 29.40 -45.69 18.60
CA PHE A 165 28.94 -46.78 19.48
C PHE A 165 29.17 -48.18 18.86
N ALA A 166 29.02 -48.32 17.54
CA ALA A 166 29.34 -49.58 16.86
C ALA A 166 30.86 -49.90 16.92
N ARG A 167 31.73 -48.91 16.72
CA ARG A 167 33.19 -49.04 16.88
C ARG A 167 33.57 -49.40 18.32
N GLN A 168 32.94 -48.75 19.30
CA GLN A 168 33.14 -49.05 20.73
C GLN A 168 32.72 -50.48 21.07
N ARG A 169 31.58 -50.96 20.57
CA ARG A 169 31.12 -52.34 20.77
C ARG A 169 32.14 -53.38 20.25
N THR A 170 32.69 -53.16 19.05
CA THR A 170 33.73 -54.04 18.49
C THR A 170 35.00 -54.02 19.34
N THR A 171 35.41 -52.83 19.80
CA THR A 171 36.57 -52.68 20.68
C THR A 171 36.38 -53.41 22.01
N ILE A 172 35.22 -53.24 22.66
CA ILE A 172 34.88 -53.94 23.92
C ILE A 172 34.84 -55.45 23.71
N SER A 173 34.27 -55.94 22.60
CA SER A 173 34.27 -57.37 22.28
C SER A 173 35.69 -57.91 22.10
N GLY A 174 36.58 -57.16 21.43
CA GLY A 174 37.99 -57.51 21.29
C GLY A 174 38.75 -57.52 22.62
N ILE A 175 38.49 -56.54 23.50
CA ILE A 175 39.05 -56.51 24.86
C ILE A 175 38.57 -57.73 25.65
N ASN A 176 37.27 -58.06 25.59
CA ASN A 176 36.71 -59.23 26.26
C ASN A 176 37.35 -60.53 25.76
N ALA A 177 37.52 -60.69 24.44
CA ALA A 177 38.19 -61.85 23.85
C ALA A 177 39.67 -61.97 24.30
N ARG A 178 40.42 -60.85 24.34
CA ARG A 178 41.79 -60.83 24.86
C ARG A 178 41.85 -61.18 26.35
N MET A 179 40.93 -60.64 27.14
CA MET A 179 40.83 -60.95 28.57
C MET A 179 40.56 -62.43 28.79
N GLN A 180 39.60 -63.01 28.06
CA GLN A 180 39.36 -64.46 28.08
C GLN A 180 40.59 -65.26 27.65
N GLY A 181 41.33 -64.80 26.64
CA GLY A 181 42.59 -65.43 26.19
C GLY A 181 43.72 -65.37 27.23
N VAL A 182 43.77 -64.33 28.07
CA VAL A 182 44.71 -64.25 29.19
C VAL A 182 44.26 -65.16 30.34
N LEU A 183 42.96 -65.20 30.65
CA LEU A 183 42.38 -66.09 31.66
C LEU A 183 42.47 -67.58 31.27
N SER A 184 42.39 -67.90 29.98
CA SER A 184 42.45 -69.28 29.47
C SER A 184 43.88 -69.77 29.20
N LYS A 185 44.90 -68.92 29.35
CA LYS A 185 46.30 -69.36 29.37
C LYS A 185 46.59 -70.00 30.74
N PRO A 186 46.75 -71.34 30.83
CA PRO A 186 47.28 -71.93 32.05
C PRO A 186 48.72 -71.44 32.24
N HIS A 187 49.07 -71.11 33.48
CA HIS A 187 50.45 -70.85 33.90
C HIS A 187 51.26 -72.14 33.71
N SER A 188 51.82 -72.35 32.51
CA SER A 188 52.76 -73.44 32.24
C SER A 188 54.03 -72.90 31.60
N SER A 189 55.07 -72.75 32.42
CA SER A 189 56.45 -72.85 31.97
C SER A 189 57.28 -73.49 33.08
N SER A 190 57.45 -74.82 32.98
CA SER A 190 58.60 -75.54 33.55
C SER A 190 59.90 -75.00 32.97
N PHE A 191 60.95 -74.87 33.79
CA PHE A 191 62.33 -75.20 33.39
C PHE A 191 63.13 -75.79 34.58
N PRO A 192 64.10 -76.70 34.31
CA PRO A 192 64.67 -77.65 35.26
C PRO A 192 66.08 -77.31 35.79
N THR A 193 66.44 -77.94 36.92
CA THR A 193 67.77 -78.33 37.44
C THR A 193 68.99 -77.42 37.21
N ALA A 194 69.44 -76.72 38.26
CA ALA A 194 70.85 -76.39 38.49
C ALA A 194 71.11 -76.02 39.98
N GLN A 195 71.36 -77.01 40.84
CA GLN A 195 72.11 -76.77 42.08
C GLN A 195 72.79 -78.04 42.59
N GLN A 196 73.93 -78.35 41.99
CA GLN A 196 74.96 -79.21 42.56
C GLN A 196 76.30 -78.51 42.30
N LEU A 197 77.21 -78.59 43.28
CA LEU A 197 78.53 -77.94 43.41
C LEU A 197 78.56 -76.62 44.20
N LEU A 198 78.32 -76.72 45.52
CA LEU A 198 79.22 -76.07 46.47
C LEU A 198 80.31 -77.10 46.82
N THR A 199 81.47 -76.92 46.19
CA THR A 199 82.72 -77.64 46.42
C THR A 199 83.33 -77.28 47.77
N ASP A 200 84.02 -78.27 48.35
CA ASP A 200 85.26 -78.14 49.14
C ASP A 200 85.14 -77.52 50.56
N ARG A 201 85.66 -78.11 51.65
CA ARG A 201 86.86 -78.97 51.84
C ARG A 201 86.98 -79.45 53.32
N PRO A 202 88.04 -80.19 53.76
CA PRO A 202 87.96 -81.30 54.71
C PRO A 202 88.79 -81.10 56.00
N HIS A 203 88.86 -82.18 56.79
CA HIS A 203 89.73 -82.47 57.95
C HIS A 203 89.29 -81.80 59.28
N ASN A 204 89.02 -82.55 60.35
CA ASN A 204 89.82 -83.62 60.96
C ASN A 204 88.92 -84.72 61.55
#